data_AF-A0A354YWI9-F1
#
_entry.id   AF-A0A354YWI9-F1
#
_cell.length_a   1.000
_cell.length_b   1.000
_cell.length_c   1.000
_cell.angle_alpha   90.00
_cell.angle_beta   90.00
_cell.angle_gamma   90.00
#
_symmetry.space_group_name_H-M   'P 1'
#
loop_
_entity.id
_entity.type
_entity.pdbx_description
1 polymer ?
#
loop_
_entity_poly.entity_id
_entity_poly.type
_entity_poly.pdbx_seq_one_letter_code
_entity_poly.pdbx_strand_id
1 'polypeptide(L)'
;LLEKERVDALFSPGIRDMYPGSFQTFVEAYGEITEKMCGSSRPGHFKGVTTVVSKLFNICQPDRAYFGQKDAQQLMIVEKMVRELN
;
A
#
# COMPACT_ATOMS: atom_id res chain seq x y z
N LEU A 1 -16.70 -15.48 3.97
CA LEU A 1 -16.96 -14.07 4.35
C LEU A 1 -17.26 -13.24 3.11
N LEU A 2 -16.31 -13.12 2.16
CA LEU A 2 -16.45 -12.31 0.94
C LEU A 2 -17.64 -12.71 0.05
N GLU A 3 -17.94 -14.00 -0.09
CA GLU A 3 -19.11 -14.48 -0.86
C GLU A 3 -20.44 -13.93 -0.32
N LYS A 4 -20.56 -13.81 1.02
CA LYS A 4 -21.78 -13.26 1.65
C LYS A 4 -21.97 -11.78 1.30
N GLU A 5 -20.87 -11.06 1.16
CA GLU A 5 -20.83 -9.65 0.76
C GLU A 5 -20.83 -9.45 -0.76
N ARG A 6 -20.96 -10.53 -1.54
CA ARG A 6 -21.02 -10.51 -3.01
C ARG A 6 -19.80 -9.86 -3.67
N VAL A 7 -18.61 -10.13 -3.14
CA VAL A 7 -17.35 -9.71 -3.78
C VAL A 7 -17.12 -10.50 -5.08
N ASP A 8 -16.92 -9.80 -6.20
CA ASP A 8 -16.77 -10.42 -7.53
C ASP A 8 -15.47 -11.20 -7.71
N ALA A 9 -14.38 -10.73 -7.10
CA ALA A 9 -13.06 -11.33 -7.23
C ALA A 9 -12.23 -11.22 -5.95
N LEU A 10 -11.46 -12.28 -5.66
CA LEU A 10 -10.42 -12.30 -4.64
C LEU A 10 -9.06 -12.42 -5.31
N PHE A 11 -8.25 -11.37 -5.22
CA PHE A 11 -6.84 -11.43 -5.61
C PHE A 11 -6.00 -11.95 -4.43
N SER A 12 -5.49 -13.18 -4.54
CA SER A 12 -4.70 -13.84 -3.49
C SER A 12 -3.38 -14.39 -4.06
N PRO A 13 -2.44 -13.50 -4.41
CA PRO A 13 -1.16 -13.91 -4.98
C PRO A 13 -0.23 -14.53 -3.92
N GLY A 14 0.63 -15.45 -4.36
CA GLY A 14 1.78 -15.90 -3.57
C GLY A 14 2.88 -14.83 -3.51
N ILE A 15 3.86 -15.04 -2.62
CA ILE A 15 4.98 -14.10 -2.45
C ILE A 15 5.75 -13.91 -3.76
N ARG A 16 6.02 -14.99 -4.50
CA ARG A 16 6.79 -14.94 -5.75
C ARG A 16 6.02 -14.28 -6.91
N ASP A 17 4.69 -14.29 -6.85
CA ASP A 17 3.83 -13.61 -7.83
C ASP A 17 3.91 -12.09 -7.63
N MET A 18 4.01 -11.64 -6.38
CA MET A 18 4.18 -10.22 -6.05
C MET A 18 5.63 -9.74 -6.20
N TYR A 19 6.59 -10.56 -5.75
CA TYR A 19 8.00 -10.20 -5.61
C TYR A 19 8.91 -11.28 -6.24
N PRO A 20 9.24 -11.17 -7.54
CA PRO A 20 10.19 -12.07 -8.17
C PRO A 20 11.60 -11.90 -7.56
N GLY A 21 12.47 -12.92 -7.67
CA GLY A 21 13.67 -13.07 -6.85
C GLY A 21 14.70 -11.93 -6.86
N SER A 22 14.66 -11.03 -7.85
CA SER A 22 15.52 -9.84 -7.94
C SER A 22 14.72 -8.54 -7.81
N PHE A 23 13.64 -8.52 -7.04
CA PHE A 23 12.83 -7.32 -6.82
C PHE A 23 13.63 -6.26 -6.05
N GLN A 24 13.95 -5.16 -6.72
CA GLN A 24 14.75 -4.05 -6.17
C GLN A 24 14.05 -2.69 -6.31
N THR A 25 12.82 -2.67 -6.83
CA THR A 25 12.04 -1.44 -7.01
C THR A 25 11.23 -1.16 -5.76
N PHE A 26 11.22 0.09 -5.31
CA PHE A 26 10.41 0.53 -4.18
C PHE A 26 9.84 1.91 -4.43
N VAL A 27 8.70 2.18 -3.81
CA VAL A 27 8.15 3.54 -3.71
C VAL A 27 8.40 3.98 -2.27
N GLU A 28 9.02 5.13 -2.09
CA GLU A 28 9.37 5.64 -0.77
C GLU A 28 8.89 7.08 -0.65
N ALA A 29 7.96 7.31 0.28
CA ALA A 29 7.51 8.64 0.64
C ALA A 29 8.40 9.18 1.77
N TYR A 30 8.75 10.46 1.70
CA TYR A 30 9.56 11.14 2.71
C TYR A 30 8.80 12.30 3.36
N GLY A 31 9.33 12.78 4.49
CA GLY A 31 8.82 13.92 5.26
C GLY A 31 8.39 13.53 6.68
N GLU A 32 8.06 14.54 7.50
CA GLU A 32 7.81 14.36 8.93
C GLU A 32 6.77 13.28 9.25
N ILE A 33 5.79 13.09 8.37
CA ILE A 33 4.74 12.09 8.51
C ILE A 33 5.27 10.65 8.49
N THR A 34 6.47 10.42 7.95
CA THR A 34 7.12 9.10 7.93
C THR A 34 8.16 8.94 9.04
N GLU A 35 8.48 10.01 9.75
CA GLU A 35 9.55 10.05 10.77
C GLU A 35 9.00 10.07 12.20
N LYS A 36 7.68 10.24 12.36
CA LYS A 36 6.99 10.28 13.67
C LYS A 36 6.14 9.03 13.90
N MET A 37 5.69 8.81 15.14
CA MET A 37 4.71 7.77 15.51
C MET A 37 5.09 6.35 15.01
N CYS A 38 4.27 5.74 14.14
CA CYS A 38 4.58 4.39 13.62
C CYS A 38 5.82 4.40 12.73
N GLY A 39 6.12 5.54 12.09
CA GLY A 39 7.30 5.71 11.25
C GLY A 39 8.60 5.58 12.04
N SER A 40 8.67 6.22 13.21
CA SER A 40 9.82 6.07 14.12
C SER A 40 9.85 4.70 14.79
N SER A 41 8.69 4.14 15.12
CA SER A 41 8.58 2.87 15.84
C SER A 41 8.78 1.64 14.94
N ARG A 42 8.61 1.78 13.62
CA ARG A 42 8.67 0.69 12.63
C ARG A 42 9.48 1.13 11.40
N PRO A 43 10.82 1.20 11.51
CA PRO A 43 11.68 1.59 10.40
C PRO A 43 11.40 0.77 9.13
N GLY A 44 11.26 1.45 7.99
CA GLY A 44 10.98 0.82 6.69
C GLY A 44 9.53 0.35 6.49
N HIS A 45 8.65 0.44 7.50
CA HIS A 45 7.26 -0.01 7.37
C HIS A 45 6.53 0.70 6.23
N PHE A 46 6.61 2.03 6.18
CA PHE A 46 5.89 2.80 5.17
C PHE A 46 6.44 2.62 3.76
N LYS A 47 7.76 2.41 3.59
CA LYS A 47 8.34 1.98 2.31
C LYS A 47 7.72 0.68 1.81
N GLY A 48 7.52 -0.29 2.70
CA GLY A 48 6.83 -1.53 2.38
C GLY A 48 5.37 -1.30 1.96
N VAL A 49 4.63 -0.47 2.71
CA VAL A 49 3.24 -0.11 2.43
C VAL A 49 3.10 0.59 1.08
N THR A 50 3.86 1.65 0.82
CA THR A 50 3.79 2.40 -0.45
C THR A 50 4.19 1.53 -1.63
N THR A 51 5.19 0.65 -1.47
CA THR A 51 5.61 -0.27 -2.53
C THR A 51 4.51 -1.29 -2.87
N VAL A 52 3.92 -1.96 -1.89
CA VAL A 52 2.88 -2.97 -2.16
C VAL A 52 1.59 -2.34 -2.68
N VAL A 53 1.18 -1.19 -2.10
CA VAL A 53 -0.04 -0.49 -2.53
C VAL A 53 0.11 0.05 -3.94
N SER A 54 1.26 0.65 -4.29
CA SER A 54 1.52 1.10 -5.66
C SER A 54 1.47 -0.06 -6.67
N LYS A 55 2.06 -1.22 -6.34
CA LYS A 55 1.91 -2.43 -7.17
C LYS A 55 0.44 -2.85 -7.33
N LEU A 56 -0.33 -2.86 -6.24
CA LEU A 56 -1.75 -3.25 -6.28
C LEU A 56 -2.58 -2.27 -7.12
N PHE A 57 -2.31 -0.96 -7.07
CA PHE A 57 -2.98 0.01 -7.94
C PHE A 57 -2.65 -0.23 -9.42
N ASN A 58 -1.40 -0.56 -9.75
CA ASN A 58 -1.02 -0.91 -11.12
C ASN A 58 -1.65 -2.22 -11.61
N ILE A 59 -1.84 -3.21 -10.72
CA ILE A 59 -2.42 -4.51 -11.06
C ILE A 59 -3.94 -4.43 -11.19
N CYS A 60 -4.62 -3.83 -10.20
CA CYS A 60 -6.07 -3.82 -10.11
C CYS A 60 -6.73 -2.65 -10.83
N GLN A 61 -5.97 -1.57 -11.11
CA GLN A 61 -6.44 -0.34 -11.75
C GLN A 61 -7.81 0.16 -11.22
N PRO A 62 -7.97 0.34 -9.89
CA PRO A 62 -9.28 0.71 -9.34
C PRO A 62 -9.59 2.19 -9.56
N ASP A 63 -10.85 2.52 -9.84
CA ASP A 63 -11.33 3.90 -9.77
C ASP A 63 -11.41 4.43 -8.34
N ARG A 64 -11.63 3.52 -7.37
CA ARG A 64 -11.75 3.82 -5.94
C ARG A 64 -11.09 2.74 -5.10
N ALA A 65 -10.26 3.14 -4.15
CA ALA A 65 -9.65 2.26 -3.16
C ALA A 65 -10.09 2.66 -1.73
N TYR A 66 -10.41 1.67 -0.90
CA TYR A 66 -10.96 1.89 0.43
C TYR A 66 -9.94 1.50 1.51
N PHE A 67 -9.65 2.42 2.43
CA PHE A 67 -8.71 2.23 3.54
C PHE A 67 -9.37 2.62 4.87
N GLY A 68 -9.08 1.86 5.92
CA GLY A 68 -9.62 2.12 7.26
C GLY A 68 -8.92 3.28 7.97
N GLN A 69 -9.69 4.16 8.63
CA GLN A 69 -9.16 5.31 9.37
C GLN A 69 -8.41 4.94 10.66
N LYS A 70 -8.52 3.69 11.13
CA LYS A 70 -7.75 3.18 12.28
C LYS A 70 -6.24 3.41 12.08
N ASP A 71 -5.76 3.22 10.86
CA ASP A 71 -4.36 3.42 10.49
C ASP A 71 -4.20 4.79 9.81
N ALA A 72 -4.53 5.86 10.52
CA ALA A 72 -4.56 7.23 9.99
C ALA A 72 -3.23 7.66 9.33
N GLN A 73 -2.09 7.27 9.90
CA GLN A 73 -0.78 7.59 9.32
C GLN A 73 -0.55 6.89 7.97
N GLN A 74 -0.99 5.64 7.84
CA GLN A 74 -0.96 4.93 6.56
C GLN A 74 -1.87 5.60 5.54
N LEU A 75 -3.10 5.95 5.92
CA LEU A 75 -4.05 6.64 5.03
C LEU A 75 -3.44 7.92 4.47
N MET A 76 -2.91 8.80 5.34
CA MET A 76 -2.29 10.05 4.91
C MET A 76 -1.07 9.83 3.99
N ILE A 77 -0.26 8.80 4.24
CA ILE A 77 0.90 8.47 3.40
C ILE A 77 0.46 7.95 2.04
N VAL A 78 -0.57 7.08 1.99
CA VAL A 78 -1.13 6.58 0.72
C VAL A 78 -1.77 7.72 -0.08
N GLU A 79 -2.52 8.62 0.57
CA GLU A 79 -3.08 9.82 -0.08
C GLU A 79 -2.00 10.74 -0.66
N LYS A 80 -0.91 10.99 0.10
CA LYS A 80 0.25 11.73 -0.38
C LYS A 80 0.87 11.04 -1.60
N MET A 81 1.10 9.73 -1.52
CA MET A 81 1.69 8.95 -2.61
C MET A 81 0.84 9.03 -3.88
N VAL A 82 -0.48 8.87 -3.79
CA VAL A 82 -1.39 8.96 -4.94
C VAL A 82 -1.32 10.35 -5.57
N ARG A 83 -1.43 11.42 -4.76
CA ARG A 83 -1.40 12.82 -5.22
C ARG A 83 -0.07 13.23 -5.86
N GLU A 84 1.04 12.63 -5.47
CA GLU A 84 2.37 13.01 -5.97
C GLU A 84 2.83 12.16 -7.16
N LEU A 85 2.21 11.00 -7.37
CA LEU A 85 2.52 10.11 -8.47
C LEU A 85 1.50 10.13 -9.60
N ASN A 86 0.36 10.85 -9.47
CA ASN A 86 -0.53 11.48 -10.49
C ASN A 86 -1.75 12.12 -9.79
#